data_AF-A0ABD5DDH0-F1
#
_entry.id   AF-A0ABD5DDH0-F1
#
_cell.length_a   1.000
_cell.length_b   1.000
_cell.length_c   1.000
_cell.angle_alpha   90.00
_cell.angle_beta   90.00
_cell.angle_gamma   90.00
#
_symmetry.space_group_name_H-M   'P 1'
#
loop_
_entity.id
_entity.type
_entity.pdbx_description
1 polymer ?
#
loop_
_entity_poly.entity_id
_entity_poly.type
_entity_poly.pdbx_seq_one_letter_code
_entity_poly.pdbx_strand_id
1 'polypeptide(L)' 'MTTAEGGLAYQRWLATINQVCGHFAARPLEERFHGEIDARYAGSLKVSTVTAAGVNLY' A
#
# COMPACT_ATOMS: atom_id res chain seq x y z
N MET A 1 -2.76 -13.45 -18.06
CA MET A 1 -3.55 -12.25 -17.68
C MET A 1 -3.28 -12.06 -16.20
N THR A 2 -2.65 -11.01 -15.66
CA THR A 2 -2.76 -9.58 -15.98
C THR A 2 -1.62 -8.80 -15.29
N THR A 3 -0.56 -8.45 -16.02
CA THR A 3 0.53 -7.60 -15.51
C THR A 3 0.07 -6.14 -15.36
N ALA A 4 -0.93 -5.71 -16.13
CA ALA A 4 -1.50 -4.36 -16.09
C ALA A 4 -2.39 -4.10 -14.86
N GLU A 5 -3.17 -5.10 -14.41
CA GLU A 5 -4.01 -4.95 -13.22
C GLU A 5 -3.17 -4.87 -11.93
N GLY A 6 -2.07 -5.63 -11.88
CA GLY A 6 -1.11 -5.56 -10.77
C GLY A 6 -0.48 -4.18 -10.62
N GLY A 7 -0.11 -3.54 -11.73
CA GLY A 7 0.47 -2.19 -11.73
C GLY A 7 -0.52 -1.11 -11.28
N LEU A 8 -1.78 -1.17 -11.73
CA LEU A 8 -2.84 -0.24 -11.31
C LEU A 8 -3.23 -0.44 -9.83
N ALA A 9 -3.34 -1.68 -9.37
CA ALA A 9 -3.59 -2.00 -7.97
C ALA A 9 -2.47 -1.48 -7.06
N TYR A 10 -1.22 -1.65 -7.49
CA TYR A 10 -0.04 -1.12 -6.81
C TYR A 10 -0.06 0.40 -6.69
N GLN A 11 -0.29 1.11 -7.81
CA GLN A 11 -0.34 2.57 -7.80
C GLN A 11 -1.46 3.11 -6.90
N ARG A 12 -2.64 2.47 -6.93
CA ARG A 12 -3.77 2.82 -6.05
C ARG A 12 -3.41 2.60 -4.59
N TRP A 13 -2.84 1.44 -4.26
CA TRP A 13 -2.40 1.13 -2.90
C TRP A 13 -1.36 2.13 -2.37
N LEU A 14 -0.34 2.46 -3.18
CA LEU A 14 0.67 3.45 -2.79
C LEU A 14 0.07 4.85 -2.61
N ALA A 15 -0.87 5.24 -3.48
CA ALA A 15 -1.59 6.51 -3.32
C ALA A 15 -2.40 6.56 -2.03
N THR A 16 -3.06 5.45 -1.65
CA THR A 16 -3.80 5.36 -0.38
C THR A 16 -2.86 5.43 0.83
N ILE A 17 -1.72 4.74 0.81
CA ILE A 17 -0.68 4.90 1.84
C ILE A 17 -0.25 6.35 1.94
N ASN A 18 0.01 6.99 0.80
CA ASN A 18 0.49 8.38 0.76
C ASN A 18 -0.53 9.38 1.32
N GLN A 19 -1.81 9.11 1.13
CA GLN A 19 -2.90 9.91 1.70
C GLN A 19 -3.06 9.68 3.20
N VAL A 20 -2.82 8.45 3.68
CA VAL A 20 -3.19 8.04 5.03
C VAL A 20 -2.03 8.20 6.02
N CYS A 21 -0.84 7.71 5.66
CA CYS A 21 0.34 7.57 6.50
C CYS A 21 1.39 8.67 6.27
N GLY A 22 1.26 9.46 5.20
CA GLY A 22 2.28 10.41 4.75
C GLY A 22 3.04 9.88 3.53
N HIS A 23 3.98 10.65 3.00
CA HIS A 23 4.62 10.31 1.73
C HIS A 23 5.62 9.14 1.87
N PHE A 24 5.37 8.06 1.13
CA PHE A 24 6.24 6.89 1.01
C PHE A 24 6.60 6.64 -0.45
N ALA A 25 7.81 6.13 -0.65
CA ALA A 25 8.20 5.46 -1.86
C ALA A 25 8.03 3.95 -1.68
N ALA A 26 7.76 3.26 -2.79
CA ALA A 26 7.66 1.82 -2.79
C ALA A 26 8.42 1.24 -3.98
N ARG A 27 9.06 0.09 -3.76
CA ARG A 27 9.77 -0.66 -4.80
C ARG A 27 9.34 -2.14 -4.75
N PRO A 28 8.73 -2.69 -5.80
CA PRO A 28 8.41 -4.12 -5.86
C PRO A 28 9.70 -4.94 -5.90
N LEU A 29 9.70 -6.07 -5.19
CA LEU A 29 10.82 -7.00 -5.07
C LEU A 29 10.62 -8.30 -5.86
N GLU A 30 9.36 -8.72 -6.06
CA GLU A 30 9.00 -9.95 -6.78
C GLU A 30 7.92 -9.69 -7.84
N GLU A 31 7.64 -10.66 -8.72
CA GLU A 31 6.60 -10.54 -9.75
C GLU A 31 5.18 -10.42 -9.17
N ARG A 32 4.95 -10.86 -7.92
CA ARG A 32 3.62 -10.84 -7.30
C ARG A 32 3.57 -9.89 -6.11
N PHE A 33 3.11 -8.68 -6.39
CA PHE A 33 2.77 -7.69 -5.38
C PHE A 33 1.46 -8.04 -4.67
N HIS A 34 1.45 -7.88 -3.34
CA HIS A 34 0.23 -7.83 -2.54
C HIS A 34 0.35 -6.66 -1.55
N GLY A 35 -0.69 -5.82 -1.50
CA GLY A 35 -0.72 -4.67 -0.64
C GLY A 35 -2.14 -4.37 -0.19
N GLU A 36 -2.32 -4.31 1.13
CA GLU A 36 -3.55 -3.93 1.80
C GLU A 36 -3.25 -2.79 2.77
N ILE A 37 -4.21 -1.89 2.94
CA ILE A 37 -4.17 -0.82 3.93
C ILE A 37 -5.54 -0.70 4.58
N ASP A 38 -5.55 -0.72 5.91
CA ASP A 38 -6.72 -0.43 6.73
C ASP A 38 -6.44 0.83 7.56
N ALA A 39 -7.33 1.80 7.50
CA ALA A 39 -7.24 3.03 8.27
C ALA A 39 -8.48 3.14 9.16
N ARG A 40 -8.26 3.11 10.48
CA ARG A 40 -9.33 3.13 11.47
C ARG A 40 -9.09 4.20 12.53
N TYR A 41 -10.18 4.70 13.08
CA TYR A 41 -10.14 5.62 14.22
C TYR A 41 -10.41 4.83 15.51
N ALA A 42 -9.45 4.88 16.43
CA ALA A 42 -9.62 4.42 17.80
C ALA A 42 -9.83 5.65 18.69
N GLY A 43 -11.09 6.12 18.77
CA GLY A 43 -11.42 7.40 19.39
C GLY A 43 -10.83 8.57 18.61
N SER A 44 -9.98 9.37 19.24
CA SER A 44 -9.26 10.48 18.58
C SER A 44 -7.97 10.06 17.88
N LEU A 45 -7.55 8.80 18.01
CA LEU A 45 -6.30 8.31 17.41
C LEU A 45 -6.58 7.66 16.05
N LYS A 46 -5.98 8.22 14.99
CA LYS A 46 -5.96 7.59 13.67
C LYS A 46 -4.88 6.51 13.66
N VAL A 47 -5.28 5.26 13.49
CA VAL A 47 -4.36 4.10 13.38
C VAL A 47 -4.50 3.53 11.99
N SER A 48 -3.38 3.35 11.31
CA SER A 48 -3.34 2.78 9.96
C SER A 48 -2.42 1.58 9.95
N THR A 49 -2.92 0.45 9.43
CA THR A 49 -2.18 -0.81 9.32
C THR A 49 -1.97 -1.11 7.86
N VAL A 50 -0.71 -1.34 7.47
CA VAL A 50 -0.33 -1.71 6.10
C VAL A 50 0.19 -3.14 6.13
N THR A 51 -0.44 -4.02 5.35
CA THR A 51 0.04 -5.38 5.10
C THR A 51 0.57 -5.43 3.69
N ALA A 52 1.83 -5.78 3.52
CA ALA A 52 2.47 -5.79 2.21
C ALA A 52 3.39 -7.00 2.05
N ALA A 53 3.42 -7.57 0.85
CA ALA A 53 4.31 -8.66 0.49
C ALA A 53 4.91 -8.41 -0.91
N GLY A 54 6.18 -8.77 -1.08
CA GLY A 54 6.90 -8.58 -2.33
C GLY A 54 7.18 -7.11 -2.67
N VAL A 55 7.24 -6.21 -1.68
CA VAL A 55 7.50 -4.77 -1.85
C VAL A 55 8.30 -4.22 -0.67
N ASN A 56 9.24 -3.32 -0.96
CA ASN A 56 9.86 -2.47 0.06
C ASN A 56 9.17 -1.12 0.09
N LEU A 57 8.75 -0.69 1.28
CA LEU A 57 8.24 0.64 1.57
C LEU A 57 9.33 1.44 2.31
N TYR A 58 9.64 2.66 1.88
CA TYR A 58 10.68 3.51 2.48
C TYR A 58 10.37 5.00 2.35
#